data_AF-A0A932UEE9-F1
#
_entry.id   AF-A0A932UEE9-F1
#
_cell.length_a   1.000
_cell.length_b   1.000
_cell.length_c   1.000
_cell.angle_alpha   90.00
_cell.angle_beta   90.00
_cell.angle_gamma   90.00
#
_symmetry.space_group_name_H-M   'P 1'
#
loop_
_entity.id
_entity.type
_entity.pdbx_description
1 polymer ?
#
loop_
_entity_poly.entity_id
_entity_poly.type
_entity_poly.pdbx_seq_one_letter_code
_entity_poly.pdbx_strand_id
1 'polypeptide(L)' 'MQVGWDRGACVRGNLIYVTLQGREVVIEYDGIEYGIADDLVRLGIPRQQIVLAFLPQPKQTQSNGLKAHLSPETA' A
#
# COMPACT_ATOMS: atom_id res chain seq x y z
N MET A 1 5.93 3.23 18.27
CA MET A 1 6.56 2.37 19.27
C MET A 1 5.79 2.47 20.58
N GLN A 2 5.19 1.38 21.03
CA GLN A 2 4.63 1.22 22.37
C GLN A 2 5.52 0.25 23.14
N VAL A 3 5.90 0.64 24.35
CA VAL A 3 6.69 -0.20 25.26
C VAL A 3 5.98 -0.15 26.61
N GLY A 4 5.76 -1.31 27.20
CA GLY A 4 5.07 -1.40 28.48
C GLY A 4 5.18 -2.78 29.11
N TRP A 5 4.35 -2.99 30.11
CA TRP A 5 4.23 -4.25 30.84
C TRP A 5 2.78 -4.70 30.86
N ASP A 6 2.54 -5.97 30.56
CA ASP A 6 1.24 -6.62 30.73
C ASP A 6 1.44 -7.90 31.53
N ARG A 7 0.76 -8.03 32.67
CA ARG A 7 0.83 -9.19 33.58
C ARG A 7 2.25 -9.66 33.91
N GLY A 8 3.19 -8.72 34.04
CA GLY A 8 4.60 -9.02 34.35
C GLY A 8 5.47 -9.38 33.14
N ALA A 9 4.91 -9.41 31.93
CA ALA A 9 5.66 -9.55 30.68
C ALA A 9 5.91 -8.19 30.03
N CYS A 10 7.12 -7.99 29.48
CA CYS A 10 7.41 -6.81 28.68
C CYS A 10 6.72 -6.92 27.32
N VAL A 11 5.88 -5.94 27.00
CA VAL A 11 5.20 -5.84 25.71
C VAL A 11 5.84 -4.74 24.88
N ARG A 12 6.10 -5.05 23.62
CA ARG A 12 6.62 -4.12 22.62
C ARG A 12 5.80 -4.27 21.34
N GLY A 13 5.29 -3.16 20.83
CA GLY A 13 4.48 -3.14 19.62
C GLY A 13 4.67 -1.86 18.84
N ASN A 14 4.43 -1.95 17.53
CA ASN A 14 4.24 -0.77 16.69
C ASN A 14 2.76 -0.58 16.46
N LEU A 15 2.29 0.66 16.53
CA LEU A 15 0.96 1.00 16.02
C LEU A 15 1.04 1.25 14.53
N ILE A 16 2.06 1.99 14.07
CA ILE A 16 2.32 2.28 12.66
C ILE A 16 3.83 2.20 12.43
N TYR A 17 4.23 1.68 11.27
CA TYR A 17 5.60 1.78 10.75
C TYR A 17 5.56 2.22 9.29
N VAL A 18 6.15 3.40 9.02
CA VAL A 18 6.15 4.06 7.71
C VAL A 18 7.56 4.53 7.38
N THR A 19 7.98 4.29 6.15
CA THR A 19 9.22 4.84 5.58
C THR A 19 8.91 5.73 4.38
N LEU A 20 9.80 6.68 4.09
CA LEU A 20 9.74 7.49 2.88
C LEU A 20 10.79 6.99 1.90
N GLN A 21 10.38 6.59 0.71
CA GLN A 21 11.26 6.12 -0.35
C GLN A 21 11.08 7.03 -1.57
N GLY A 22 11.98 8.01 -1.71
CA GLY A 22 11.83 9.06 -2.72
C GLY A 22 10.58 9.90 -2.49
N ARG A 23 9.56 9.72 -3.33
CA ARG A 23 8.27 10.42 -3.23
C ARG A 23 7.14 9.54 -2.67
N GLU A 24 7.46 8.30 -2.32
CA GLU A 24 6.48 7.33 -1.85
C GLU A 24 6.45 7.26 -0.32
N VAL A 25 5.24 7.15 0.21
CA VAL A 25 4.96 6.80 1.60
C VAL A 25 4.76 5.29 1.65
N VAL A 26 5.72 4.58 2.23
CA VAL A 26 5.72 3.13 2.32
C VAL A 26 5.22 2.72 3.70
N ILE A 27 4.02 2.14 3.76
CA ILE A 27 3.41 1.65 4.99
C ILE A 27 3.80 0.18 5.16
N GLU A 28 4.73 -0.08 6.08
CA GLU A 28 5.27 -1.42 6.38
C GLU A 28 4.44 -2.15 7.42
N TYR A 29 3.82 -1.40 8.34
CA TYR A 29 2.86 -1.93 9.31
C TYR A 29 1.83 -0.87 9.64
N ASP A 30 0.56 -1.28 9.71
CA ASP A 30 -0.56 -0.44 10.12
C ASP A 30 -1.48 -1.23 11.06
N GLY A 31 -1.48 -0.84 12.34
CA GLY A 31 -2.32 -1.38 13.39
C GLY A 31 -3.55 -0.52 13.70
N ILE A 32 -3.81 0.54 12.92
CA ILE A 32 -5.06 1.29 13.01
C ILE A 32 -6.17 0.45 12.37
N GLU A 33 -7.27 0.19 13.10
CA GLU A 33 -8.37 -0.66 12.63
C GLU A 33 -8.94 -0.22 11.27
N TYR A 34 -9.08 1.08 11.04
CA TYR A 34 -9.61 1.64 9.80
C TYR A 34 -8.52 1.95 8.75
N GLY A 35 -7.24 1.84 9.12
CA GLY A 35 -6.08 2.10 8.26
C GLY A 35 -5.76 3.59 8.04
N ILE A 36 -4.46 3.92 8.07
CA ILE A 36 -3.97 5.29 7.86
C ILE A 36 -4.02 5.74 6.39
N ALA A 37 -4.11 4.81 5.44
CA ALA A 37 -4.01 5.11 4.01
C ALA A 37 -5.05 6.13 3.52
N ASP A 38 -6.31 6.01 3.97
CA ASP A 38 -7.37 6.95 3.57
C ASP A 38 -7.18 8.35 4.18
N ASP A 39 -6.61 8.43 5.39
CA ASP A 39 -6.27 9.71 6.01
C ASP A 39 -5.18 10.43 5.20
N LEU A 40 -4.16 9.70 4.75
CA LEU A 40 -3.10 10.26 3.89
C LEU A 40 -3.66 10.79 2.56
N VAL A 41 -4.59 10.06 1.95
CA VAL A 41 -5.28 10.52 0.73
C VAL A 41 -6.09 11.78 1.00
N ARG A 42 -6.85 11.82 2.09
CA ARG A 42 -7.66 12.99 2.48
C ARG A 42 -6.81 14.23 2.74
N LEU A 43 -5.57 14.05 3.22
CA LEU A 43 -4.60 15.12 3.44
C LEU A 43 -3.78 15.50 2.19
N GLY A 44 -4.08 14.88 1.04
CA GLY A 44 -3.56 15.29 -0.26
C GLY A 44 -2.42 14.43 -0.81
N ILE A 45 -2.09 13.29 -0.19
CA ILE A 45 -1.12 12.34 -0.76
C ILE A 45 -1.83 11.51 -1.85
N PRO A 46 -1.37 11.57 -3.12
CA PRO A 46 -1.94 10.75 -4.18
C PRO A 46 -1.87 9.26 -3.83
N ARG A 47 -2.94 8.51 -4.10
CA ARG A 47 -3.00 7.05 -3.85
C ARG A 47 -1.81 6.30 -4.48
N GLN A 48 -1.34 6.75 -5.64
CA GLN A 48 -0.22 6.14 -6.36
C GLN A 48 1.13 6.32 -5.66
N GLN A 49 1.23 7.24 -4.69
CA GLN A 49 2.43 7.45 -3.87
C GLN A 49 2.36 6.71 -2.53
N ILE A 50 1.28 5.97 -2.25
CA ILE A 50 1.13 5.21 -1.01
C ILE A 50 1.32 3.73 -1.33
N VAL A 51 2.36 3.13 -0.75
CA VAL A 51 2.69 1.71 -0.93
C VAL A 51 2.32 0.96 0.34
N LEU A 52 1.42 -0.02 0.24
CA LEU A 52 1.07 -0.93 1.34
C LEU A 52 2.02 -2.14 1.29
N ALA A 53 3.20 -2.02 1.90
CA ALA A 53 4.27 -3.01 1.79
C ALA A 53 3.97 -4.34 2.50
N PHE A 54 3.01 -4.35 3.43
CA PHE A 54 2.52 -5.57 4.09
C PHE A 54 1.56 -6.39 3.21
N LEU A 55 1.05 -5.84 2.11
CA LEU A 55 0.21 -6.58 1.17
C LEU A 55 1.08 -7.35 0.15
N PRO A 56 0.67 -8.58 -0.22
CA PRO A 56 1.32 -9.29 -1.32
C PRO A 56 1.24 -8.44 -2.59
N GLN A 57 2.36 -8.32 -3.32
CA GLN A 57 2.32 -7.66 -4.62
C GLN A 57 1.38 -8.45 -5.54
N PRO A 58 0.43 -7.78 -6.22
CA PRO A 58 -0.40 -8.46 -7.20
C PRO A 58 0.53 -9.09 -8.25
N LYS A 59 0.36 -10.39 -8.50
CA LYS A 59 1.03 -11.05 -9.61
C LYS A 59 0.69 -10.25 -10.86
N GLN A 60 1.70 -9.68 -11.51
CA GLN A 60 1.52 -9.06 -12.81
C GLN A 60 1.09 -10.16 -13.77
N THR A 61 -0.21 -10.34 -13.96
CA THR A 61 -0.72 -11.13 -15.08
C THR A 61 -0.26 -10.41 -16.33
N GLN A 62 0.73 -10.98 -17.01
CA GLN A 62 1.13 -10.51 -18.34
C GLN A 62 -0.10 -10.58 -19.22
N SER A 63 -0.76 -9.44 -19.47
CA SER A 63 -1.74 -9.33 -20.53
C SER A 63 -0.97 -9.38 -21.85
N ASN A 64 -0.63 -10.58 -22.30
CA ASN A 64 -0.15 -10.78 -23.66
C ASN A 64 -1.25 -10.28 -24.60
N GLY A 65 -0.89 -9.31 -25.45
CA GLY A 65 -1.82 -8.45 -26.15
C GLY A 65 -2.81 -9.18 -27.05
N LEU A 66 -4.09 -8.83 -26.90
CA LEU A 66 -4.96 -8.72 -28.06
C LEU A 66 -4.95 -7.25 -28.49
N LYS A 67 -3.99 -6.87 -29.34
CA LYS A 67 -4.23 -5.75 -30.25
C LYS A 67 -5.19 -6.28 -31.31
N ALA A 68 -6.47 -5.98 -31.16
CA ALA A 68 -7.41 -6.09 -32.27
C ALA A 68 -6.96 -5.09 -33.34
N HIS A 69 -6.22 -5.59 -34.32
CA HIS A 69 -5.94 -4.88 -35.58
C HIS A 69 -7.23 -4.93 -36.40
N LEU A 70 -8.13 -3.98 -36.15
CA LEU A 70 -9.24 -3.70 -37.06
C LEU A 70 -8.68 -2.84 -38.19
N SER A 71 -8.30 -3.48 -39.29
CA SER A 71 -8.16 -2.80 -40.59
C SER A 71 -9.54 -2.37 -41.06
N PRO A 72 -9.69 -1.18 -41.68
CA PRO A 72 -10.92 -0.81 -42.36
C PRO A 72 -10.98 -1.60 -43.69
N GLU A 73 -11.87 -2.58 -43.77
CA GLU A 73 -12.27 -3.16 -45.04
C GLU A 73 -13.30 -2.23 -45.69
N THR A 74 -12.94 -1.82 -46.90
CA THR A 74 -13.71 -1.12 -47.92
C THR A 74 -15.12 -1.67 -48.12
N ALA A 75 -16.13 -0.78 -48.07
CA ALA A 75 -17.35 -0.88 -48.87
C ALA A 75 -17.91 0.53 -49.11
#